data_AF-A0A9E4UDJ7-F1
#
_entry.id   AF-A0A9E4UDJ7-F1
#
_cell.length_a   1.000
_cell.length_b   1.000
_cell.length_c   1.000
_cell.angle_alpha   90.00
_cell.angle_beta   90.00
_cell.angle_gamma   90.00
#
_symmetry.space_group_name_H-M   'P 1'
#
loop_
_entity.id
_entity.type
_entity.pdbx_description
1 polymer ?
#
loop_
_entity_poly.entity_id
_entity_poly.type
_entity_poly.pdbx_seq_one_letter_code
_entity_poly.pdbx_strand_id
1 'polypeptide(L)'
;EVRNRKWLKPNLGEMLSQHNVALVLQDLHYMPKLDWITADFTVVRWLGRRKDISQFGRIQIDKSETLGGWAKRVSRFLDDGVDVYGYFNNHFAGHSPASVRQFAEMLGYELHPA
;
A
#
# COMPACT_ATOMS: atom_id res chain seq x y z
N GLU A 1 -2.46 4.34 -11.43
CA GLU A 1 -2.49 2.99 -10.83
C GLU A 1 -2.84 1.94 -11.87
N VAL A 2 -1.95 0.97 -12.11
CA VAL A 2 -2.13 -0.08 -13.13
C VAL A 2 -3.00 -1.21 -12.60
N ARG A 3 -4.04 -1.62 -13.33
CA ARG A 3 -4.94 -2.75 -12.96
C ARG A 3 -4.80 -3.99 -13.83
N ASN A 4 -3.92 -3.94 -14.84
CA ASN A 4 -3.67 -5.03 -15.75
C ASN A 4 -2.24 -5.54 -15.56
N ARG A 5 -2.09 -6.73 -14.94
CA ARG A 5 -0.77 -7.33 -14.65
C ARG A 5 0.14 -7.49 -15.87
N LYS A 6 -0.41 -7.58 -17.09
CA LYS A 6 0.38 -7.71 -18.32
C LYS A 6 1.21 -6.45 -18.65
N TRP A 7 0.85 -5.31 -18.06
CA TRP A 7 1.59 -4.05 -18.22
C TRP A 7 2.77 -3.94 -17.26
N LEU A 8 2.80 -4.73 -16.19
CA LEU A 8 3.85 -4.70 -15.17
C LEU A 8 5.10 -5.42 -15.67
N LYS A 9 5.86 -4.70 -16.50
CA LYS A 9 7.09 -5.15 -17.13
C LYS A 9 8.21 -4.13 -16.87
N PRO A 10 9.49 -4.53 -16.93
CA PRO A 10 10.61 -3.63 -16.67
C PRO A 10 10.56 -2.33 -17.49
N ASN A 11 10.22 -2.42 -18.77
CA ASN A 11 10.11 -1.26 -19.66
C ASN A 11 9.05 -0.23 -19.20
N LEU A 12 7.96 -0.66 -18.55
CA LEU A 12 7.02 0.27 -17.93
C LEU A 12 7.68 0.97 -16.73
N GLY A 13 8.36 0.22 -15.87
CA GLY A 13 9.07 0.77 -14.72
C GLY A 13 10.10 1.83 -15.14
N GLU A 14 10.93 1.52 -16.12
CA GLU A 14 11.93 2.42 -16.69
C GLU A 14 11.31 3.71 -17.24
N MET A 15 10.26 3.58 -18.06
CA MET A 15 9.54 4.73 -18.62
C MET A 15 8.95 5.62 -17.52
N LEU A 16 8.35 5.03 -16.48
CA LEU A 16 7.81 5.79 -15.35
C LEU A 16 8.92 6.53 -14.59
N SER A 17 10.06 5.87 -14.35
CA SER A 17 11.24 6.48 -13.71
C SER A 17 11.80 7.66 -14.50
N GLN A 18 11.87 7.55 -15.83
CA GLN A 18 12.34 8.65 -16.70
C GLN A 18 11.47 9.91 -16.61
N HIS A 19 10.22 9.77 -16.21
CA HIS A 19 9.26 10.88 -16.11
C HIS A 19 8.91 11.25 -14.66
N ASN A 20 9.60 10.69 -13.67
CA ASN A 20 9.30 10.86 -12.24
C ASN A 20 7.81 10.60 -11.90
N VAL A 21 7.26 9.51 -12.46
CA VAL A 21 5.86 9.12 -12.22
C VAL A 21 5.82 7.92 -11.29
N ALA A 22 5.22 8.07 -10.11
CA ALA A 22 5.09 6.98 -9.15
C ALA A 22 4.17 5.85 -9.66
N LEU A 23 4.72 4.64 -9.76
CA LEU A 23 3.91 3.42 -9.89
C LEU A 23 3.21 3.16 -8.55
N VAL A 24 1.88 3.15 -8.55
CA VAL A 24 1.11 2.81 -7.34
C VAL A 24 1.36 1.34 -6.96
N LEU A 25 1.98 1.14 -5.81
CA LEU A 25 2.20 -0.17 -5.18
C LEU A 25 0.90 -0.62 -4.52
N GLN A 26 0.28 -1.70 -5.02
CA GLN A 26 -1.05 -2.10 -4.57
C GLN A 26 -1.04 -3.49 -3.91
N ASP A 27 -1.76 -3.61 -2.80
CA ASP A 27 -2.14 -4.89 -2.20
C ASP A 27 -3.55 -5.26 -2.64
N LEU A 28 -3.67 -5.64 -3.92
CA LEU A 28 -4.89 -6.15 -4.52
C LEU A 28 -4.70 -7.64 -4.79
N HIS A 29 -5.63 -8.48 -4.31
CA HIS A 29 -5.46 -9.93 -4.23
C HIS A 29 -5.02 -10.67 -5.52
N TYR A 30 -5.24 -10.08 -6.71
CA TYR A 30 -4.88 -10.69 -8.00
C TYR A 30 -3.68 -10.01 -8.68
N MET A 31 -3.11 -8.97 -8.08
CA MET A 31 -1.99 -8.21 -8.62
C MET A 31 -0.71 -8.61 -7.89
N PRO A 32 0.45 -8.60 -8.58
CA PRO A 32 1.73 -8.84 -7.92
C PRO A 32 2.03 -7.71 -6.94
N LYS A 33 2.66 -8.05 -5.81
CA LYS A 33 3.12 -7.10 -4.80
C LYS A 33 4.52 -6.60 -5.18
N LEU A 34 4.56 -5.60 -6.06
CA LEU A 34 5.81 -4.94 -6.46
C LEU A 34 6.31 -3.96 -5.40
N ASP A 35 7.59 -3.63 -5.49
CA ASP A 35 8.29 -2.62 -4.68
C ASP A 35 9.14 -1.67 -5.54
N TRP A 36 8.76 -1.49 -6.81
CA TRP A 36 9.46 -0.62 -7.76
C TRP A 36 9.20 0.84 -7.41
N ILE A 37 10.26 1.55 -7.00
CA ILE A 37 10.25 2.99 -6.82
C ILE A 37 10.62 3.63 -8.16
N THR A 38 9.69 4.44 -8.70
CA THR A 38 9.82 5.07 -10.03
C THR A 38 9.67 6.59 -9.96
N ALA A 39 9.70 7.16 -8.76
CA ALA A 39 9.72 8.59 -8.52
C ALA A 39 10.41 8.85 -7.16
N ASP A 40 10.68 10.12 -6.87
CA ASP A 40 11.10 10.60 -5.54
C ASP A 40 10.05 10.39 -4.44
N PHE A 41 8.84 9.97 -4.81
CA PHE A 41 7.80 9.51 -3.91
C PHE A 41 7.17 8.20 -4.39
N THR A 42 6.41 7.56 -3.51
CA THR A 42 5.59 6.40 -3.86
C THR A 42 4.20 6.47 -3.24
N VAL A 43 3.27 5.72 -3.83
CA VAL A 43 1.90 5.59 -3.33
C VAL A 43 1.61 4.12 -3.07
N VAL A 44 1.22 3.79 -1.84
CA VAL A 44 0.80 2.44 -1.45
C VAL A 44 -0.73 2.40 -1.30
N ARG A 45 -1.37 1.41 -1.93
CA ARG A 45 -2.82 1.18 -1.82
C ARG A 45 -3.13 -0.22 -1.30
N TRP A 46 -3.61 -0.31 -0.07
CA TRP A 46 -4.10 -1.56 0.52
C TRP A 46 -5.57 -1.76 0.17
N LEU A 47 -5.86 -2.72 -0.70
CA LEU A 47 -7.18 -2.86 -1.32
C LEU A 47 -7.92 -4.13 -0.92
N GLY A 48 -7.20 -5.23 -0.69
CA GLY A 48 -7.79 -6.52 -0.35
C GLY A 48 -8.63 -7.11 -1.48
N ARG A 49 -9.75 -7.73 -1.13
CA ARG A 49 -10.63 -8.42 -2.08
C ARG A 49 -12.08 -8.08 -1.75
N ARG A 50 -12.77 -7.45 -2.69
CA ARG A 50 -14.13 -6.91 -2.47
C ARG A 50 -15.13 -7.93 -1.94
N LYS A 51 -15.08 -9.18 -2.40
CA LYS A 51 -16.05 -10.20 -2.01
C LYS A 51 -15.87 -10.73 -0.58
N ASP A 52 -14.73 -10.45 0.06
CA ASP A 52 -14.42 -10.99 1.39
C ASP A 52 -15.05 -10.15 2.50
N ILE A 53 -15.49 -8.92 2.21
CA ILE A 53 -16.05 -7.97 3.17
C ILE A 53 -17.27 -7.27 2.55
N SER A 54 -18.42 -7.39 3.20
CA SER A 54 -19.66 -6.70 2.81
C SER A 54 -20.17 -5.71 3.86
N GLN A 55 -19.68 -5.79 5.09
CA GLN A 55 -19.98 -4.87 6.18
C GLN A 55 -18.78 -3.97 6.46
N PHE A 56 -18.99 -2.76 6.97
CA PHE A 56 -17.91 -1.83 7.30
C PHE A 56 -18.09 -1.26 8.70
N GLY A 57 -17.00 -0.80 9.31
CA GLY A 57 -17.03 -0.13 10.63
C GLY A 57 -16.20 -0.84 11.71
N ARG A 58 -15.71 -2.05 11.44
CA ARG A 58 -14.74 -2.75 12.28
C ARG A 58 -13.81 -3.63 11.46
N ILE A 59 -12.66 -3.96 12.03
CA ILE A 59 -11.77 -4.98 11.48
C ILE A 59 -12.51 -6.33 11.50
N GLN A 60 -12.47 -7.02 10.36
CA GLN A 60 -13.11 -8.32 10.10
C GLN A 60 -12.11 -9.37 9.65
N ILE A 61 -10.98 -8.94 9.08
CA ILE A 61 -9.91 -9.82 8.64
C ILE A 61 -8.63 -9.34 9.29
N ASP A 62 -7.96 -10.23 10.02
CA ASP A 62 -6.63 -9.94 10.54
C ASP A 62 -5.63 -9.83 9.37
N LYS A 63 -4.98 -8.67 9.28
CA LYS A 63 -3.97 -8.36 8.27
C LYS A 63 -2.60 -8.12 8.89
N SER A 64 -2.39 -8.46 10.17
CA SER A 64 -1.18 -8.12 10.92
C SER A 64 0.10 -8.58 10.25
N GLU A 65 0.16 -9.82 9.75
CA GLU A 65 1.33 -10.34 9.03
C GLU A 65 1.57 -9.59 7.71
N THR A 66 0.49 -9.32 6.95
CA THR A 66 0.58 -8.57 5.70
C THR A 66 1.05 -7.14 5.95
N LEU A 67 0.52 -6.48 6.99
CA LEU A 67 0.92 -5.15 7.42
C LEU A 67 2.37 -5.13 7.89
N GLY A 68 2.83 -6.13 8.65
CA GLY A 68 4.23 -6.23 9.06
C GLY A 68 5.19 -6.32 7.86
N GLY A 69 4.81 -7.05 6.81
CA GLY A 69 5.59 -7.08 5.56
C GLY A 69 5.62 -5.73 4.85
N TRP A 70 4.51 -5.00 4.85
CA TRP A 70 4.46 -3.64 4.30
C TRP A 70 5.21 -2.62 5.16
N ALA A 71 5.19 -2.76 6.48
CA ALA A 71 5.88 -1.86 7.39
C ALA A 71 7.38 -1.91 7.11
N LYS A 72 7.96 -3.11 6.99
CA LYS A 72 9.36 -3.29 6.59
C LYS A 72 9.70 -2.61 5.25
N ARG A 73 8.83 -2.71 4.25
CA ARG A 73 9.04 -2.06 2.94
C ARG A 73 8.96 -0.54 3.03
N VAL A 74 7.95 -0.04 3.74
CA VAL A 74 7.73 1.40 3.92
C VAL A 74 8.88 2.02 4.72
N SER A 75 9.33 1.38 5.81
CA SER A 75 10.53 1.83 6.54
C SER A 75 11.74 1.92 5.61
N ARG A 76 12.02 0.90 4.80
CA ARG A 76 13.11 0.95 3.83
C ARG A 76 12.97 2.12 2.85
N PHE A 77 11.77 2.34 2.29
CA PHE A 77 11.55 3.45 1.36
C PHE A 77 11.80 4.82 2.02
N LEU A 78 11.35 4.99 3.27
CA LEU A 78 11.58 6.21 4.04
C LEU A 78 13.08 6.40 4.35
N ASP A 79 13.78 5.32 4.73
CA ASP A 79 15.24 5.33 4.95
C ASP A 79 16.02 5.69 3.67
N ASP A 80 15.51 5.26 2.51
CA ASP A 80 16.04 5.60 1.18
C ASP A 80 15.66 7.04 0.73
N GLY A 81 14.94 7.81 1.57
CA GLY A 81 14.56 9.19 1.29
C GLY A 81 13.34 9.36 0.37
N VAL A 82 12.52 8.31 0.21
CA VAL A 82 11.32 8.32 -0.63
C VAL A 82 10.10 8.73 0.20
N ASP A 83 9.37 9.76 -0.24
CA ASP A 83 8.11 10.13 0.39
C ASP A 83 7.05 9.04 0.17
N VAL A 84 6.40 8.56 1.24
CA VAL A 84 5.40 7.48 1.15
C VAL A 84 3.99 7.99 1.44
N TYR A 85 3.11 7.87 0.44
CA TYR A 85 1.68 8.17 0.57
C TYR A 85 0.86 6.88 0.65
N GLY A 86 0.31 6.56 1.82
CA GLY A 86 -0.43 5.33 2.08
C GLY A 86 -1.96 5.50 2.15
N TYR A 87 -2.72 4.62 1.47
CA TYR A 87 -4.19 4.65 1.47
C TYR A 87 -4.79 3.26 1.70
N PHE A 88 -5.62 3.13 2.74
CA PHE A 88 -6.39 1.92 3.02
C PHE A 88 -7.79 1.99 2.44
N ASN A 89 -8.21 0.95 1.73
CA ASN A 89 -9.59 0.73 1.36
C ASN A 89 -10.29 -0.16 2.39
N ASN A 90 -11.58 0.06 2.65
CA ASN A 90 -12.33 -0.72 3.63
C ASN A 90 -12.32 -2.23 3.31
N HIS A 91 -12.23 -2.64 2.04
CA HIS A 91 -12.16 -4.06 1.67
C HIS A 91 -10.80 -4.71 1.97
N PHE A 92 -9.83 -3.98 2.51
CA PHE A 92 -8.57 -4.57 2.97
C PHE A 92 -8.77 -5.40 4.23
N ALA A 93 -9.43 -4.83 5.24
CA ALA A 93 -9.62 -5.47 6.54
C ALA A 93 -10.99 -5.19 7.19
N GLY A 94 -11.84 -4.35 6.60
CA GLY A 94 -13.19 -4.03 7.07
C GLY A 94 -13.36 -2.61 7.59
N HIS A 95 -12.25 -1.92 7.90
CA HIS A 95 -12.29 -0.59 8.49
C HIS A 95 -10.97 0.18 8.27
N SER A 96 -10.94 1.06 7.27
CA SER A 96 -9.73 1.81 6.91
C SER A 96 -9.12 2.60 8.08
N PRO A 97 -9.86 3.33 8.93
CA PRO A 97 -9.26 4.09 10.03
C PRO A 97 -8.53 3.22 11.05
N ALA A 98 -9.08 2.04 11.38
CA ALA A 98 -8.40 1.12 12.28
C ALA A 98 -7.16 0.49 11.62
N SER A 99 -7.22 0.17 10.32
CA SER A 99 -6.03 -0.31 9.60
C SER A 99 -4.91 0.72 9.53
N VAL A 100 -5.24 2.00 9.31
CA VAL A 100 -4.26 3.10 9.33
C VAL A 100 -3.61 3.21 10.70
N ARG A 101 -4.39 3.19 11.80
CA ARG A 101 -3.85 3.22 13.17
C ARG A 101 -2.91 2.05 13.45
N GLN A 102 -3.36 0.83 13.16
CA GLN A 102 -2.53 -0.37 13.34
C GLN A 102 -1.21 -0.26 12.56
N PHE A 103 -1.25 0.25 11.33
CA PHE A 103 -0.06 0.39 10.50
C PHE A 103 0.88 1.51 11.00
N ALA A 104 0.33 2.63 11.47
CA ALA A 104 1.11 3.70 12.08
C ALA A 104 1.82 3.22 13.36
N GLU A 105 1.11 2.48 14.23
CA GLU A 105 1.71 1.86 15.42
C GLU A 105 2.87 0.93 15.05
N MET A 106 2.71 0.10 14.00
CA MET A 106 3.78 -0.78 13.51
C MET A 106 5.01 -0.02 12.99
N LEU A 107 4.82 1.20 12.48
CA LEU A 107 5.89 2.08 12.02
C LEU A 107 6.45 2.95 13.16
N GLY A 108 5.89 2.89 14.37
CA GLY A 108 6.28 3.73 15.50
C GLY A 108 5.75 5.16 15.43
N TYR A 109 4.73 5.43 14.61
CA TYR A 109 4.08 6.73 14.53
C TYR A 109 2.82 6.79 15.39
N GLU A 110 2.67 7.90 16.12
CA GLU A 110 1.43 8.23 16.81
C GLU A 110 0.54 9.06 15.89
N LEU A 111 -0.71 8.62 15.70
CA LEU A 111 -1.70 9.39 14.94
C LEU A 111 -2.49 10.25 15.91
N HIS A 112 -2.44 11.56 15.71
CA HIS A 112 -3.31 12.46 16.44
C HIS A 112 -4.75 12.33 15.92
N PRO A 113 -5.76 12.36 16.81
CA PRO A 113 -7.15 12.45 16.40
C PRO A 113 -7.36 13.69 15.52
N ALA A 114 -8.19 13.54 14.49
CA ALA A 114 -8.71 14.66 13.70
C ALA A 114 -9.83 15.39 14.47
#